data_AF-G9KLU6-F1
#
_entry.id   AF-G9KLU6-F1
#
_cell.length_a   1.000
_cell.length_b   1.000
_cell.length_c   1.000
_cell.angle_alpha   90.00
_cell.angle_beta   90.00
_cell.angle_gamma   90.00
#
_symmetry.space_group_name_H-M   'P 1'
#
loop_
_entity.id
_entity.type
_entity.pdbx_description
1 polymer ?
#
loop_
_entity_poly.entity_id
_entity_poly.type
_entity_poly.pdbx_seq_one_letter_code
_entity_poly.pdbx_strand_id
1 'polypeptide(L)'
;MEGYMFQISGGNVKQHFPKKQHVLTQGCVCVLLSKEHSCYRPRRTGERKCQSQCFQFGHCSKKRKKKGKKDNPGLTDTTVSRCPGPKRASR
;
A
#
# COMPACT_ATOMS: atom_id res chain seq x y z
N MET A 1 -17.15 -14.52 6.07
CA MET A 1 -16.98 -13.05 5.95
C MET A 1 -17.99 -12.48 4.97
N GLU A 2 -19.27 -12.76 5.19
CA GLU A 2 -20.31 -12.42 4.22
C GLU A 2 -20.74 -10.96 4.41
N GLY A 3 -20.87 -10.22 3.30
CA GLY A 3 -21.20 -8.80 3.31
C GLY A 3 -20.06 -7.85 3.69
N TYR A 4 -18.83 -8.33 3.84
CA TYR A 4 -17.66 -7.47 4.05
C TYR A 4 -17.08 -6.99 2.72
N MET A 5 -16.93 -5.67 2.56
CA MET A 5 -16.25 -5.09 1.39
C MET A 5 -14.81 -4.72 1.74
N PHE A 6 -13.87 -5.27 0.98
CA PHE A 6 -12.44 -5.01 1.11
C PHE A 6 -11.89 -4.32 -0.14
N GLN A 7 -10.97 -3.37 0.07
CA GLN A 7 -10.16 -2.77 -0.98
C GLN A 7 -8.75 -3.35 -0.92
N ILE A 8 -8.19 -3.71 -2.08
CA ILE A 8 -6.77 -4.06 -2.18
C ILE A 8 -5.98 -2.76 -2.04
N SER A 9 -5.21 -2.63 -0.96
CA SER A 9 -4.44 -1.41 -0.69
C SER A 9 -2.96 -1.54 -1.02
N GLY A 10 -2.48 -2.76 -1.27
CA GLY A 10 -1.08 -3.01 -1.59
C GLY A 10 -0.71 -4.47 -1.43
N GLY A 11 0.58 -4.75 -1.25
CA GLY A 11 1.11 -6.08 -0.99
C GLY A 11 2.56 -6.19 -1.41
N ASN A 12 3.28 -7.08 -0.74
CA ASN A 12 4.67 -7.40 -1.07
C ASN A 12 4.69 -8.71 -1.83
N VAL A 13 5.51 -8.79 -2.86
CA VAL A 13 5.75 -10.06 -3.56
C VAL A 13 6.64 -10.96 -2.68
N LYS A 14 6.67 -12.28 -2.91
CA LYS A 14 7.53 -13.24 -2.17
C LYS A 14 9.02 -12.81 -2.10
N GLN A 15 9.49 -12.08 -3.12
CA GLN A 15 10.84 -11.53 -3.19
C GLN A 15 10.97 -10.14 -2.53
N HIS A 16 9.98 -9.74 -1.72
CA HIS A 16 9.92 -8.48 -0.96
C HIS A 16 9.87 -7.19 -1.79
N PHE A 17 9.68 -7.27 -3.11
CA PHE A 17 9.42 -6.07 -3.90
C PHE A 17 8.04 -5.49 -3.56
N PRO A 18 7.93 -4.19 -3.21
CA PRO A 18 6.66 -3.52 -3.04
C PRO A 18 5.96 -3.37 -4.39
N LYS A 19 4.66 -3.65 -4.45
CA LYS A 19 3.88 -3.47 -5.68
C LYS A 19 3.72 -1.99 -6.03
N LYS A 20 3.88 -1.67 -7.33
CA LYS A 20 3.44 -0.39 -7.91
C LYS A 20 2.05 -0.53 -8.53
N GLN A 21 1.15 0.39 -8.17
CA GLN A 21 -0.24 0.40 -8.65
C GLN A 21 -0.37 0.54 -10.17
N HIS A 22 0.52 1.31 -10.81
CA HIS A 22 0.43 1.64 -12.23
C HIS A 22 1.18 0.65 -13.15
N VAL A 23 1.77 -0.42 -12.61
CA VAL A 23 2.48 -1.43 -13.40
C VAL A 23 1.54 -2.62 -13.60
N LEU A 24 0.84 -2.63 -14.74
CA LEU A 24 -0.18 -3.62 -15.09
C LEU A 24 0.41 -4.86 -15.78
N THR A 25 1.54 -5.37 -15.28
CA THR A 25 2.21 -6.55 -15.82
C THR A 25 2.32 -7.62 -14.75
N GLN A 26 1.92 -8.86 -15.07
CA GLN A 26 2.01 -9.98 -14.12
C GLN A 26 3.46 -10.43 -13.83
N GLY A 27 4.42 -10.03 -14.67
CA GLY A 27 5.84 -10.33 -14.53
C GLY A 27 6.67 -9.26 -13.81
N CYS A 28 7.96 -9.55 -13.62
CA CYS A 28 8.94 -8.57 -13.17
C CYS A 28 9.37 -7.68 -14.34
N VAL A 29 9.21 -6.37 -14.20
CA VAL A 29 9.66 -5.38 -15.20
C VAL A 29 10.60 -4.39 -14.54
N CYS A 30 11.67 -4.05 -15.23
CA CYS A 30 12.63 -3.04 -14.80
C CYS A 30 12.16 -1.66 -15.25
N VAL A 31 11.89 -0.76 -14.29
CA VAL A 31 11.42 0.60 -14.57
C VAL A 31 12.41 1.61 -13.99
N LEU A 32 12.69 2.68 -14.75
CA LEU A 32 13.53 3.78 -14.30
C LEU A 32 12.76 4.68 -13.33
N LEU A 33 13.18 4.71 -12.07
CA LEU A 33 12.53 5.47 -11.01
C LEU A 33 13.16 6.85 -10.79
N SER A 34 12.35 7.89 -10.67
CA SER A 34 12.66 9.22 -10.12
C SER A 34 12.10 9.41 -8.70
N LYS A 35 12.47 10.54 -8.06
CA LYS A 35 12.10 10.93 -6.68
C LYS A 35 10.60 10.88 -6.37
N GLU A 36 9.75 11.09 -7.36
CA GLU A 36 8.29 11.18 -7.16
C GLU A 36 7.62 9.81 -7.02
N HIS A 37 8.34 8.71 -7.25
CA HIS A 37 7.74 7.38 -7.17
C HIS A 37 7.79 6.78 -5.77
N SER A 38 6.68 6.17 -5.37
CA SER A 38 6.44 5.56 -4.05
C SER A 38 7.50 4.56 -3.55
N CYS A 39 8.18 3.85 -4.47
CA CYS A 39 9.10 2.76 -4.14
C CYS A 39 10.58 3.18 -4.22
N TYR A 40 10.86 4.46 -4.43
CA TYR A 40 12.24 4.95 -4.57
C TYR A 40 12.49 6.13 -3.63
N ARG A 41 13.61 6.06 -2.92
CA ARG A 41 14.14 7.16 -2.12
C ARG A 41 15.51 7.53 -2.69
N PRO A 42 15.64 8.67 -3.40
CA PRO A 42 16.92 9.09 -3.94
C PRO A 42 17.88 9.46 -2.80
N ARG A 43 19.18 9.17 -2.99
CA ARG A 43 20.24 9.59 -2.07
C ARG A 43 20.88 10.91 -2.51
N ARG A 44 20.82 11.20 -3.81
CA ARG A 44 21.31 12.46 -4.40
C ARG A 44 20.23 13.15 -5.23
N THR A 45 20.34 14.47 -5.36
CA THR A 45 19.47 15.25 -6.23
C THR A 45 19.67 14.82 -7.69
N GLY A 46 18.57 14.58 -8.41
CA GLY A 46 18.62 14.15 -9.82
C GLY A 46 18.91 12.66 -10.03
N GLU A 47 19.13 11.88 -8.97
CA GLU A 47 19.37 10.44 -9.08
C GLU A 47 18.15 9.72 -9.67
N ARG A 48 18.41 8.85 -10.66
CA ARG A 48 17.43 7.92 -11.19
C ARG A 48 18.01 6.52 -11.12
N LYS A 49 17.19 5.53 -10.73
CA LYS A 49 17.63 4.14 -10.61
C LYS A 49 16.65 3.20 -11.27
N CYS A 50 17.17 2.27 -12.06
CA CYS A 50 16.37 1.17 -12.58
C CYS A 50 16.14 0.15 -11.44
N GLN A 51 14.87 -0.15 -11.17
CA GLN A 51 14.50 -1.16 -10.17
C GLN A 51 13.48 -2.14 -10.77
N SER A 52 13.61 -3.40 -10.38
CA SER A 52 12.66 -4.45 -10.70
C SER A 52 11.37 -4.25 -9.90
N GLN A 53 10.25 -4.17 -10.61
CA GLN A 53 8.91 -4.09 -10.07
C GLN A 53 8.16 -5.37 -10.45
N CYS A 54 7.47 -6.00 -9.51
CA CYS A 54 6.70 -7.21 -9.76
C CYS A 54 5.29 -7.06 -9.20
N PHE A 55 4.29 -7.52 -9.96
CA PHE A 55 2.91 -7.58 -9.51
C PHE A 55 2.44 -9.04 -9.42
N GLN A 56 2.25 -9.56 -8.20
CA GLN A 56 1.64 -10.89 -7.99
C GLN A 56 0.30 -10.78 -7.26
N PHE A 57 -0.79 -11.23 -7.89
CA PHE A 57 -2.14 -11.14 -7.32
C PHE A 57 -2.34 -11.89 -5.98
N GLY A 58 -1.52 -12.91 -5.68
CA GLY A 58 -1.71 -13.79 -4.50
C GLY A 58 -1.34 -13.17 -3.14
N HIS A 59 -0.37 -12.26 -3.10
CA HIS A 59 0.15 -11.71 -1.84
C HIS A 59 -0.31 -10.23 -1.66
N CYS A 60 -1.62 -10.03 -1.54
CA CYS A 60 -2.25 -8.71 -1.44
C CYS A 60 -2.71 -8.41 -0.01
N SER A 61 -2.35 -7.22 0.49
CA SER A 61 -2.92 -6.65 1.72
C SER A 61 -4.26 -6.00 1.40
N LYS A 62 -5.27 -6.33 2.22
CA LYS A 62 -6.66 -5.88 2.07
C LYS A 62 -7.02 -4.93 3.22
N LYS A 63 -7.63 -3.79 2.91
CA LYS A 63 -8.24 -2.87 3.88
C LYS A 63 -9.75 -2.98 3.83
N ARG A 64 -10.40 -3.04 4.99
CA ARG A 64 -11.86 -3.05 5.12
C ARG A 64 -12.42 -1.67 4.80
N LYS A 65 -13.45 -1.60 3.95
CA LYS A 65 -14.24 -0.38 3.71
C LYS A 65 -15.60 -0.40 4.40
N LYS A 66 -16.30 -1.55 4.36
CA LYS A 66 -17.63 -1.71 4.97
C LYS A 66 -17.69 -2.91 5.90
N LYS A 67 -18.43 -2.78 6.99
CA LYS A 67 -18.71 -3.83 7.98
C LYS A 67 -19.82 -4.75 7.44
N GLY A 68 -19.58 -6.06 7.45
CA GLY A 68 -20.64 -7.05 7.23
C GLY A 68 -21.38 -7.40 8.51
N LYS A 69 -22.26 -8.41 8.45
CA LYS A 69 -23.23 -8.74 9.52
C LYS A 69 -22.59 -9.26 10.82
N LYS A 70 -21.53 -10.07 10.72
CA LYS A 70 -20.87 -10.70 11.88
C LYS A 70 -19.66 -9.90 12.32
N ASP A 71 -19.49 -9.69 13.63
CA ASP A 71 -18.30 -9.06 14.19
C ASP A 71 -17.08 -9.98 14.15
N ASN A 72 -15.94 -9.39 13.78
CA ASN A 72 -14.65 -10.08 13.73
C ASN A 72 -13.71 -9.48 14.78
N PRO A 73 -13.21 -10.33 15.70
CA PRO A 73 -12.35 -9.86 16.75
C PRO A 73 -11.00 -9.35 16.21
N GLY A 74 -10.47 -8.27 16.78
CA GLY A 74 -9.20 -7.64 16.39
C GLY A 74 -9.26 -6.66 15.20
N LEU A 75 -10.37 -6.65 14.44
CA LEU A 75 -10.59 -5.68 13.35
C LEU A 75 -11.66 -4.63 13.69
N THR A 76 -12.60 -4.97 14.57
CA THR A 76 -13.78 -4.13 14.87
C THR A 76 -13.84 -3.68 16.33
N ASP A 77 -13.05 -4.30 17.21
CA ASP A 77 -13.16 -4.09 18.66
C ASP A 77 -12.31 -2.92 19.15
N THR A 78 -11.27 -2.57 18.40
CA THR A 78 -10.30 -1.56 18.81
C THR A 78 -10.59 -0.24 18.12
N THR A 79 -10.76 0.81 18.93
CA THR A 79 -10.84 2.19 18.44
C THR A 79 -9.56 2.90 18.87
N VAL A 80 -8.70 3.22 17.90
CA VAL A 80 -7.47 3.98 18.15
C VAL A 80 -7.74 5.45 17.86
N SER A 81 -7.49 6.32 18.84
CA SER A 81 -7.60 7.76 18.68
C SER A 81 -6.55 8.29 17.69
N ARG A 82 -6.85 9.41 17.03
CA ARG A 82 -5.93 10.00 16.04
C ARG A 82 -4.82 10.76 16.77
N CYS A 83 -3.57 10.39 16.49
CA CYS A 83 -2.38 11.11 16.91
C CYS A 83 -1.50 11.37 15.67
N PRO A 84 -0.86 12.55 15.50
CA PRO A 84 -0.94 13.80 16.29
C PRO A 84 -2.11 14.72 15.89
N GLY A 85 -2.52 15.60 16.81
CA GLY A 85 -3.56 16.61 16.58
C GLY A 85 -3.14 17.72 15.60
N PRO A 86 -4.08 18.58 15.16
CA PRO A 86 -3.76 19.70 14.27
C PRO A 86 -2.73 20.62 14.92
N LYS A 87 -1.65 20.87 14.17
CA LYS A 87 -0.49 21.66 14.64
C LYS A 87 -0.63 23.15 14.33
N ARG A 88 -1.34 23.50 13.26
CA ARG A 88 -1.46 24.88 12.75
C ARG A 88 -2.78 25.47 13.19
N ALA A 89 -2.78 26.73 13.65
CA ALA A 89 -3.95 27.42 14.20
C ALA A 89 -5.13 27.57 13.23
N SER A 90 -4.89 27.56 11.91
CA SER A 90 -5.95 27.63 10.90
C SER A 90 -6.65 26.29 10.63
N ARG A 91 -6.36 25.23 11.42
CA ARG A 91 -6.96 23.90 11.32
C ARG A 91 -7.25 23.28 12.67
#